data_AF-A0A7Y2XY34-F1
#
_entry.id   AF-A0A7Y2XY34-F1
#
_cell.length_a   1.000
_cell.length_b   1.000
_cell.length_c   1.000
_cell.angle_alpha   90.00
_cell.angle_beta   90.00
_cell.angle_gamma   90.00
#
_symmetry.space_group_name_H-M   'P 1'
#
loop_
_entity.id
_entity.type
_entity.pdbx_description
1 polymer ?
#
loop_
_entity_poly.entity_id
_entity_poly.type
_entity_poly.pdbx_seq_one_letter_code
_entity_poly.pdbx_strand_id
1 'polypeptide(L)'
;INTASTIVESSYLIVCGGLMADRLAKMMAIDLDFRIIPFRGEYYQLSPQFNNIVSHLIYPIPDPDLPFLGVHLTMMVDGTVTVGPNAVLGWKREGYGKLNFSPRDVSEMAAFPGFWKVLKANLSTGFKEFLDSLYKPGYLKRVRKYCPQLKLSDLTPYPAGIRAQAVMSDGELVHDFLFSETERSLHVCNAPSPAATSALPIGAYLCDKAAVKFRL
;
A
#
# COMPACT_ATOMS: atom_id res chain seq x y z
N ILE A 1 26.68 3.58 5.73
CA ILE A 1 25.59 2.75 5.15
C ILE A 1 26.23 1.67 4.31
N ASN A 2 26.08 0.40 4.70
CA ASN A 2 26.63 -0.73 3.96
C ASN A 2 25.53 -1.33 3.06
N THR A 3 25.74 -1.31 1.75
CA THR A 3 24.84 -1.93 0.76
C THR A 3 25.48 -3.21 0.21
N ALA A 4 24.76 -3.96 -0.62
CA ALA A 4 25.32 -5.18 -1.22
C ALA A 4 26.55 -4.93 -2.11
N SER A 5 26.72 -3.72 -2.66
CA SER A 5 27.76 -3.40 -3.64
C SER A 5 28.70 -2.27 -3.23
N THR A 6 28.29 -1.41 -2.30
CA THR A 6 29.03 -0.19 -1.95
C THR A 6 28.83 0.21 -0.50
N ILE A 7 29.83 0.93 0.04
CA ILE A 7 29.73 1.61 1.34
C ILE A 7 29.60 3.10 1.05
N VAL A 8 28.57 3.71 1.64
CA VAL A 8 28.33 5.16 1.57
C VAL A 8 28.45 5.74 2.97
N GLU A 9 29.27 6.76 3.13
CA GLU A 9 29.42 7.52 4.38
C GLU A 9 28.67 8.85 4.28
N SER A 10 27.94 9.20 5.33
CA SER A 10 27.20 10.46 5.39
C SER A 10 27.11 10.97 6.82
N SER A 11 26.95 12.28 6.98
CA SER A 11 26.71 12.90 8.29
C SER A 11 25.35 12.48 8.85
N TYR A 12 24.33 12.48 7.99
CA TYR A 12 22.94 12.22 8.34
C TYR A 12 22.28 11.29 7.31
N LEU A 13 21.16 10.66 7.70
CA LEU A 13 20.41 9.72 6.88
C LEU A 13 18.90 9.95 7.01
N ILE A 14 18.21 10.15 5.88
CA ILE A 14 16.74 10.09 5.82
C ILE A 14 16.35 8.78 5.14
N VAL A 15 15.55 7.95 5.81
CA VAL A 15 15.14 6.62 5.32
C VAL A 15 13.68 6.64 4.92
N CYS A 16 13.42 6.61 3.60
CA CYS A 16 12.08 6.51 3.02
C CYS A 16 11.82 5.08 2.49
N GLY A 17 11.92 4.10 3.38
CA GLY A 17 11.98 2.67 3.02
C GLY A 17 10.67 2.01 2.59
N GLY A 18 9.54 2.73 2.64
CA GLY A 18 8.22 2.22 2.27
C GLY A 18 7.91 0.86 2.91
N LEU A 19 7.79 -0.17 2.07
CA LEU A 19 7.48 -1.55 2.48
C LEU A 19 8.52 -2.18 3.42
N MET A 20 9.70 -1.58 3.59
CA MET A 20 10.78 -2.05 4.48
C MET A 20 11.04 -1.11 5.65
N ALA A 21 10.19 -0.11 5.90
CA ALA A 21 10.51 0.99 6.81
C ALA A 21 10.80 0.55 8.26
N ASP A 22 9.99 -0.34 8.83
CA ASP A 22 10.21 -0.93 10.16
C ASP A 22 11.47 -1.81 10.22
N ARG A 23 11.80 -2.57 9.17
CA ARG A 23 13.04 -3.37 9.11
C ARG A 23 14.26 -2.46 9.13
N LEU A 24 14.25 -1.41 8.32
CA LEU A 24 15.35 -0.46 8.26
C LEU A 24 15.50 0.34 9.56
N ALA A 25 14.41 0.67 10.24
CA ALA A 25 14.44 1.30 11.56
C ALA A 25 15.00 0.32 12.63
N LYS A 26 14.61 -0.96 12.61
CA LYS A 26 15.18 -1.99 13.49
C LYS A 26 16.68 -2.22 13.28
N MET A 27 17.17 -2.11 12.04
CA MET A 27 18.61 -2.20 11.75
C MET A 27 19.42 -1.10 12.45
N MET A 28 18.78 0.00 12.85
CA MET A 28 19.36 1.09 13.63
C MET A 28 19.15 0.93 15.15
N ALA A 29 18.74 -0.26 15.60
CA ALA A 29 18.41 -0.57 17.00
C ALA A 29 17.33 0.33 17.62
N ILE A 30 16.44 0.89 16.79
CA ILE A 30 15.29 1.64 17.27
C ILE A 30 14.22 0.65 17.74
N ASP A 31 13.73 0.82 18.97
CA ASP A 31 12.58 0.06 19.46
C ASP A 31 11.30 0.56 18.80
N LEU A 32 10.52 -0.36 18.24
CA LEU A 32 9.34 -0.04 17.44
C LEU A 32 8.10 -0.69 18.03
N ASP A 33 7.08 0.14 18.27
CA ASP A 33 5.75 -0.31 18.67
C ASP A 33 4.82 -0.60 17.48
N PHE A 34 5.37 -0.67 16.27
CA PHE A 34 4.61 -0.90 15.05
C PHE A 34 5.30 -1.89 14.12
N ARG A 35 4.54 -2.38 13.14
CA ARG A 35 5.05 -3.20 12.04
C ARG A 35 4.40 -2.78 10.73
N ILE A 36 5.15 -2.90 9.63
CA ILE A 36 4.58 -2.71 8.29
C ILE A 36 3.89 -4.00 7.87
N ILE A 37 2.59 -3.90 7.61
CA ILE A 37 1.75 -4.96 7.06
C ILE A 37 1.45 -4.62 5.59
N PRO A 38 1.83 -5.50 4.64
CA PRO A 38 1.57 -5.24 3.24
C PRO A 38 0.11 -5.51 2.89
N PHE A 39 -0.55 -4.54 2.27
CA PHE A 39 -1.86 -4.73 1.64
C PHE A 39 -1.68 -4.70 0.12
N ARG A 40 -1.95 -5.82 -0.54
CA ARG A 40 -1.82 -5.97 -1.98
C ARG A 40 -3.12 -5.58 -2.66
N GLY A 41 -3.02 -4.76 -3.69
CA GLY A 41 -4.13 -4.42 -4.56
C GLY A 41 -3.93 -4.95 -5.97
N GLU A 42 -4.89 -5.75 -6.43
CA GLU A 42 -4.98 -6.24 -7.80
C GLU A 42 -5.70 -5.23 -8.67
N TYR A 43 -5.23 -5.15 -9.90
CA TYR A 43 -5.78 -4.33 -10.95
C TYR A 43 -5.99 -5.16 -12.20
N TYR A 44 -6.88 -4.70 -13.07
CA TYR A 44 -7.05 -5.22 -14.41
C TYR A 44 -6.94 -4.09 -15.42
N GLN A 45 -6.40 -4.38 -16.59
CA GLN A 45 -6.47 -3.47 -17.73
C GLN A 45 -7.66 -3.88 -18.58
N LEU A 46 -8.45 -2.91 -19.02
CA LEU A 46 -9.53 -3.17 -19.96
C LEU A 46 -8.99 -3.49 -21.34
N SER A 47 -9.70 -4.36 -22.07
CA SER A 47 -9.44 -4.61 -23.49
C SER A 47 -9.39 -3.28 -24.28
N PRO A 48 -8.54 -3.15 -25.32
CA PRO A 48 -8.33 -1.88 -26.04
C PRO A 48 -9.60 -1.22 -26.58
N GLN A 49 -10.63 -2.01 -26.92
CA GLN A 49 -11.94 -1.51 -27.35
C GLN A 49 -12.64 -0.59 -26.33
N PHE A 50 -12.20 -0.59 -25.08
CA PHE A 50 -12.73 0.22 -23.99
C PHE A 50 -11.80 1.37 -23.55
N ASN A 51 -10.74 1.67 -24.29
CA ASN A 51 -9.85 2.79 -23.96
C ASN A 51 -10.57 4.15 -23.90
N ASN A 52 -11.69 4.28 -24.63
CA ASN A 52 -12.52 5.49 -24.65
C ASN A 52 -13.84 5.32 -23.88
N ILE A 53 -13.97 4.31 -23.02
CA ILE A 53 -15.24 4.05 -22.29
C ILE A 53 -15.57 5.14 -21.26
N VAL A 54 -14.55 5.87 -20.79
CA VAL A 54 -14.68 6.99 -19.85
C VAL A 54 -13.78 8.13 -20.30
N SER A 55 -14.21 9.36 -20.05
CA SER A 55 -13.38 10.57 -20.28
C SER A 55 -12.80 11.14 -18.99
N HIS A 56 -13.17 10.58 -17.84
CA HIS A 56 -12.75 11.01 -16.51
C HIS A 56 -12.59 9.80 -15.60
N LEU A 57 -11.86 9.99 -14.50
CA LEU A 57 -11.73 9.01 -13.44
C LEU A 57 -13.09 8.76 -12.76
N ILE A 58 -13.49 7.49 -12.61
CA ILE A 58 -14.75 7.11 -11.95
C ILE A 58 -14.45 6.38 -10.64
N TYR A 59 -14.95 6.94 -9.55
CA TYR A 59 -14.82 6.43 -8.20
C TYR A 59 -16.22 6.17 -7.64
N PRO A 60 -16.53 4.97 -7.13
CA PRO A 60 -17.77 4.75 -6.41
C PRO A 60 -17.75 5.51 -5.09
N ILE A 61 -18.93 5.86 -4.59
CA ILE A 61 -19.08 6.47 -3.26
C ILE A 61 -18.52 5.48 -2.22
N PRO A 62 -17.62 5.91 -1.32
CA PRO A 62 -17.09 5.06 -0.25
C PRO A 62 -18.22 4.51 0.62
N ASP A 63 -18.12 3.22 0.95
CA ASP A 63 -19.00 2.57 1.91
C ASP A 63 -18.33 2.65 3.30
N PRO A 64 -18.94 3.33 4.29
CA PRO A 64 -18.39 3.44 5.64
C PRO A 64 -18.13 2.08 6.31
N ASP A 65 -18.90 1.05 5.95
CA ASP A 65 -18.78 -0.30 6.50
C ASP A 65 -17.67 -1.12 5.78
N LEU A 66 -17.20 -0.65 4.62
CA LEU A 66 -16.18 -1.29 3.77
C LEU A 66 -15.11 -0.26 3.30
N PRO A 67 -14.31 0.29 4.22
CA PRO A 67 -13.46 1.48 3.98
C PRO A 67 -12.34 1.27 2.94
N PHE A 68 -12.04 0.04 2.54
CA PHE A 68 -11.00 -0.28 1.56
C PHE A 68 -11.53 -0.58 0.16
N LEU A 69 -12.83 -0.39 -0.08
CA LEU A 69 -13.52 -1.10 -1.15
C LEU A 69 -14.22 -0.18 -2.16
N GLY A 70 -13.45 0.36 -3.09
CA GLY A 70 -13.93 1.07 -4.27
C GLY A 70 -13.14 0.63 -5.49
N VAL A 71 -13.81 0.04 -6.48
CA VAL A 71 -13.15 -0.35 -7.73
C VAL A 71 -13.19 0.85 -8.66
N HIS A 72 -12.05 1.48 -8.95
CA HIS A 72 -12.02 2.67 -9.79
C HIS A 72 -11.96 2.29 -11.27
N LEU A 73 -12.45 3.17 -12.14
CA LEU A 73 -12.04 3.20 -13.54
C LEU A 73 -11.06 4.35 -13.71
N THR A 74 -9.83 4.00 -14.04
CA THR A 74 -8.72 4.94 -14.11
C THR A 74 -8.17 4.98 -15.52
N MET A 75 -8.25 6.16 -16.14
CA MET A 75 -7.58 6.44 -17.40
C MET A 75 -6.09 6.65 -17.14
N MET A 76 -5.28 5.84 -17.80
CA MET A 76 -3.83 5.91 -17.71
C MET A 76 -3.28 6.93 -18.71
N VAL A 77 -2.06 7.42 -18.47
CA VAL A 77 -1.40 8.42 -19.32
C VAL A 77 -1.13 7.93 -20.75
N ASP A 78 -1.09 6.61 -20.96
CA ASP A 78 -0.92 5.97 -22.27
C ASP A 78 -2.26 5.75 -23.01
N GLY A 79 -3.37 6.23 -22.46
CA GLY A 79 -4.73 6.09 -23.01
C GLY A 79 -5.39 4.74 -22.72
N THR A 80 -4.74 3.82 -21.98
CA THR A 80 -5.39 2.60 -21.51
C THR A 80 -6.32 2.92 -20.33
N VAL A 81 -7.28 2.03 -20.06
CA VAL A 81 -8.15 2.13 -18.88
C VAL A 81 -7.89 0.95 -17.96
N THR A 82 -7.61 1.25 -16.70
CA THR A 82 -7.45 0.26 -15.64
C THR A 82 -8.65 0.24 -14.71
N VAL A 83 -8.82 -0.90 -14.06
CA VAL A 83 -9.88 -1.16 -13.10
C VAL A 83 -9.21 -1.59 -11.80
N GLY A 84 -9.56 -0.96 -10.68
CA GLY A 84 -9.07 -1.32 -9.34
C GLY A 84 -8.75 -0.15 -8.43
N PRO A 85 -8.05 -0.40 -7.32
CA PRO A 85 -7.65 -1.71 -6.81
C PRO A 85 -8.77 -2.47 -6.08
N ASN A 86 -8.62 -3.78 -5.88
CA ASN A 86 -9.17 -4.44 -4.68
C ASN A 86 -8.16 -4.33 -3.52
N ALA A 87 -8.53 -4.69 -2.30
CA ALA A 87 -7.59 -4.68 -1.17
C ALA A 87 -7.58 -6.06 -0.51
N VAL A 88 -6.43 -6.73 -0.53
CA VAL A 88 -6.24 -8.02 0.15
C VAL A 88 -4.95 -8.00 0.95
N LEU A 89 -4.89 -8.84 1.99
CA LEU A 89 -3.66 -9.04 2.75
C LEU A 89 -2.55 -9.56 1.83
N GLY A 90 -1.38 -8.92 1.88
CA GLY A 90 -0.18 -9.36 1.19
C GLY A 90 0.60 -10.38 2.02
N TRP A 91 1.12 -11.42 1.37
CA TRP A 91 1.94 -12.46 2.02
C TRP A 91 3.45 -12.28 1.79
N LYS A 92 3.81 -11.18 1.12
CA LYS A 92 5.16 -10.74 0.83
C LYS A 92 5.16 -9.23 0.61
N ARG A 93 6.13 -8.54 1.21
CA ARG A 93 6.26 -7.08 1.13
C ARG A 93 6.46 -6.60 -0.30
N GLU A 94 7.33 -7.26 -1.06
CA GLU A 94 7.57 -6.99 -2.49
C GLU A 94 7.08 -8.15 -3.37
N GLY A 95 5.89 -8.66 -3.06
CA GLY A 95 5.28 -9.77 -3.79
C GLY A 95 4.42 -9.29 -4.94
N TYR A 96 4.98 -8.70 -6.00
CA TYR A 96 4.23 -8.14 -7.15
C TYR A 96 3.79 -9.20 -8.18
N GLY A 97 4.50 -10.33 -8.26
CA GLY A 97 4.16 -11.44 -9.16
C GLY A 97 2.94 -12.25 -8.71
N LYS A 98 2.62 -13.31 -9.49
CA LYS A 98 1.54 -14.27 -9.14
C LYS A 98 1.84 -15.05 -7.85
N LEU A 99 3.11 -15.40 -7.64
CA LEU A 99 3.60 -15.98 -6.40
C LEU A 99 4.02 -14.84 -5.46
N ASN A 100 3.22 -14.59 -4.43
CA ASN A 100 3.38 -13.44 -3.54
C ASN A 100 3.60 -13.84 -2.07
N PHE A 101 4.31 -14.94 -1.83
CA PHE A 101 4.57 -15.49 -0.49
C PHE A 101 6.04 -15.35 -0.08
N SER A 102 6.28 -14.99 1.18
CA SER A 102 7.62 -14.95 1.80
C SER A 102 7.54 -15.53 3.22
N PRO A 103 8.20 -16.67 3.51
CA PRO A 103 8.17 -17.25 4.86
C PRO A 103 8.62 -16.27 5.94
N ARG A 104 9.61 -15.41 5.63
CA ARG A 104 10.12 -14.39 6.54
C ARG A 104 9.09 -13.29 6.79
N ASP A 105 8.44 -12.79 5.75
CA ASP A 105 7.45 -11.70 5.91
C ASP A 105 6.23 -12.20 6.68
N VAL A 106 5.81 -13.44 6.41
CA VAL A 106 4.67 -14.07 7.10
C VAL A 106 5.00 -14.37 8.55
N SER A 107 6.18 -14.91 8.87
CA SER A 107 6.55 -15.20 10.26
C SER A 107 6.67 -13.91 11.08
N GLU A 108 7.27 -12.86 10.51
CA GLU A 108 7.32 -11.54 11.15
C GLU A 108 5.90 -10.95 11.33
N MET A 109 5.01 -11.07 10.35
CA MET A 109 3.64 -10.57 10.50
C MET A 109 2.87 -11.35 11.59
N ALA A 110 2.93 -12.68 11.58
CA ALA A 110 2.24 -13.54 12.53
C ALA A 110 2.77 -13.41 13.97
N ALA A 111 4.06 -13.10 14.14
CA ALA A 111 4.66 -12.87 15.46
C ALA A 111 4.31 -11.49 16.06
N PHE A 112 3.57 -10.64 15.35
CA PHE A 112 3.23 -9.29 15.81
C PHE A 112 1.80 -9.25 16.37
N PRO A 113 1.58 -8.84 17.63
CA PRO A 113 0.25 -8.85 18.24
C PRO A 113 -0.76 -7.93 17.53
N GLY A 114 -0.30 -6.78 17.01
CA GLY A 114 -1.15 -5.84 16.28
C GLY A 114 -1.82 -6.44 15.05
N PHE A 115 -1.15 -7.38 14.36
CA PHE A 115 -1.72 -8.08 13.21
C PHE A 115 -3.00 -8.85 13.56
N TRP A 116 -2.98 -9.60 14.66
CA TRP A 116 -4.13 -10.38 15.11
C TRP A 116 -5.29 -9.49 15.58
N LYS A 117 -4.98 -8.34 16.17
CA LYS A 117 -5.98 -7.35 16.59
C LYS A 117 -6.67 -6.71 15.37
N VAL A 118 -5.89 -6.30 14.35
CA VAL A 118 -6.43 -5.84 13.07
C VAL A 118 -7.29 -6.91 12.42
N LEU A 119 -6.79 -8.14 12.33
CA LEU A 119 -7.54 -9.24 11.73
C LEU A 119 -8.88 -9.42 12.45
N LYS A 120 -8.87 -9.51 13.78
CA LYS A 120 -10.08 -9.68 14.61
C LYS A 120 -11.08 -8.54 14.43
N ALA A 121 -10.62 -7.30 14.40
CA ALA A 121 -11.46 -6.12 14.21
C ALA A 121 -12.12 -6.08 12.81
N ASN A 122 -11.45 -6.66 11.81
CA ASN A 122 -11.88 -6.63 10.42
C ASN A 122 -12.34 -8.00 9.90
N LEU A 123 -12.63 -8.99 10.75
CA LEU A 123 -13.01 -10.35 10.33
C LEU A 123 -14.28 -10.37 9.46
N SER A 124 -15.31 -9.62 9.87
CA SER A 124 -16.60 -9.55 9.17
C SER A 124 -16.49 -8.90 7.79
N THR A 125 -15.71 -7.81 7.71
CA THR A 125 -15.40 -7.06 6.48
C THR A 125 -14.48 -7.87 5.58
N GLY A 126 -13.39 -8.41 6.16
CA GLY A 126 -12.36 -9.18 5.48
C GLY A 126 -12.88 -10.49 4.87
N PHE A 127 -13.85 -11.17 5.48
CA PHE A 127 -14.44 -12.38 4.87
C PHE A 127 -15.27 -12.07 3.62
N LYS A 128 -16.05 -10.98 3.65
CA LYS A 128 -16.80 -10.50 2.47
C LYS A 128 -15.84 -9.98 1.39
N GLU A 129 -14.83 -9.22 1.77
CA GLU A 129 -13.81 -8.69 0.86
C GLU A 129 -12.95 -9.78 0.24
N PHE A 130 -12.58 -10.82 1.00
CA PHE A 130 -11.80 -11.95 0.50
C PHE A 130 -12.57 -12.76 -0.55
N LEU A 131 -13.84 -13.04 -0.29
CA LEU A 131 -14.73 -13.72 -1.23
C LEU A 131 -14.91 -12.91 -2.53
N ASP A 132 -15.07 -11.58 -2.42
CA ASP A 132 -15.31 -10.71 -3.58
C ASP A 132 -14.01 -10.36 -4.35
N SER A 133 -12.87 -10.27 -3.67
CA SER A 133 -11.60 -9.82 -4.26
C SER A 133 -10.86 -10.92 -5.01
N LEU A 134 -10.94 -12.17 -4.56
CA LEU A 134 -10.37 -13.32 -5.28
C LEU A 134 -11.28 -13.77 -6.44
N TYR A 135 -12.56 -13.42 -6.39
CA TYR A 135 -13.53 -13.82 -7.39
C TYR A 135 -13.69 -12.74 -8.47
N LYS A 136 -12.96 -12.89 -9.58
CA LYS A 136 -13.06 -12.00 -10.76
C LYS A 136 -14.52 -11.67 -11.18
N PRO A 137 -15.49 -12.59 -11.13
CA PRO A 137 -16.87 -12.27 -11.46
C PRO A 137 -17.57 -11.36 -10.42
N GLY A 138 -17.22 -11.45 -9.13
CA GLY A 138 -17.69 -10.53 -8.09
C GLY A 138 -17.18 -9.12 -8.33
N TYR A 139 -15.90 -9.01 -8.67
CA TYR A 139 -15.27 -7.77 -9.10
C TYR A 139 -15.97 -7.14 -10.32
N LEU A 140 -16.23 -7.93 -11.37
CA LEU A 140 -16.99 -7.48 -12.54
C LEU A 140 -18.39 -7.00 -12.19
N LYS A 141 -19.10 -7.69 -11.28
CA LYS A 141 -20.44 -7.30 -10.83
C LYS A 141 -20.46 -5.90 -10.21
N ARG A 142 -19.39 -5.51 -9.50
CA ARG A 142 -19.26 -4.17 -8.90
C ARG A 142 -19.08 -3.10 -9.96
N VAL A 143 -18.14 -3.32 -10.87
CA VAL A 143 -17.81 -2.37 -11.94
C VAL A 143 -19.01 -2.14 -12.87
N ARG A 144 -19.80 -3.20 -13.11
CA ARG A 144 -21.03 -3.13 -13.91
C ARG A 144 -22.09 -2.18 -13.36
N LYS A 145 -22.03 -1.76 -12.09
CA LYS A 145 -22.93 -0.73 -11.54
C LYS A 145 -22.79 0.61 -12.27
N TYR A 146 -21.61 0.93 -12.78
CA TYR A 146 -21.32 2.18 -13.51
C TYR A 146 -20.73 1.92 -14.91
N CYS A 147 -20.55 0.65 -15.30
CA CYS A 147 -19.99 0.26 -16.59
C CYS A 147 -20.58 -1.10 -17.06
N PRO A 148 -21.87 -1.15 -17.41
CA PRO A 148 -22.63 -2.41 -17.55
C PRO A 148 -22.19 -3.29 -18.73
N GLN A 149 -21.59 -2.72 -19.77
CA GLN A 149 -21.18 -3.42 -20.99
C GLN A 149 -19.94 -4.33 -20.83
N LEU A 150 -19.20 -4.22 -19.73
CA LEU A 150 -18.00 -5.03 -19.51
C LEU A 150 -18.32 -6.51 -19.35
N LYS A 151 -17.46 -7.36 -19.89
CA LYS A 151 -17.47 -8.82 -19.74
C LYS A 151 -16.21 -9.27 -19.02
N LEU A 152 -16.23 -10.51 -18.54
CA LEU A 152 -15.09 -11.09 -17.82
C LEU A 152 -13.82 -11.16 -18.69
N SER A 153 -14.00 -11.42 -19.99
CA SER A 153 -12.93 -11.42 -20.99
C SER A 153 -12.22 -10.09 -21.14
N ASP A 154 -12.86 -8.99 -20.71
CA ASP A 154 -12.35 -7.65 -20.88
C ASP A 154 -11.41 -7.24 -19.74
N LEU A 155 -11.33 -8.04 -18.68
CA LEU A 155 -10.43 -7.83 -17.55
C LEU A 155 -9.10 -8.57 -17.78
N THR A 156 -8.18 -7.89 -18.46
CA THR A 156 -6.84 -8.42 -18.75
C THR A 156 -5.87 -8.18 -17.59
N PRO A 157 -4.80 -9.00 -17.44
CA PRO A 157 -3.85 -8.84 -16.33
C PRO A 157 -3.20 -7.44 -16.31
N TYR A 158 -3.02 -6.89 -15.12
CA TYR A 158 -2.26 -5.64 -14.91
C TYR A 158 -1.37 -5.80 -13.66
N PRO A 159 -0.26 -5.04 -13.55
CA PRO A 159 0.58 -5.10 -12.35
C PRO A 159 -0.19 -4.80 -11.06
N ALA A 160 0.13 -5.55 -10.01
CA ALA A 160 -0.40 -5.29 -8.68
C ALA A 160 0.34 -4.14 -8.00
N GLY A 161 -0.34 -3.46 -7.08
CA GLY A 161 0.27 -2.53 -6.13
C GLY A 161 0.38 -3.16 -4.74
N ILE A 162 1.33 -2.69 -3.92
CA ILE A 162 1.41 -3.08 -2.51
C ILE A 162 1.57 -1.83 -1.66
N ARG A 163 0.61 -1.61 -0.76
CA ARG A 163 0.62 -0.54 0.21
C ARG A 163 1.36 -0.99 1.47
N ALA A 164 2.31 -0.17 1.90
CA ALA A 164 2.94 -0.29 3.21
C ALA A 164 2.02 0.35 4.26
N GLN A 165 1.32 -0.46 5.06
CA GLN A 165 0.49 0.04 6.14
C GLN A 165 1.21 -0.17 7.47
N ALA A 166 1.53 0.91 8.19
CA ALA A 166 2.00 0.78 9.56
C ALA A 166 0.83 0.40 10.48
N VAL A 167 1.07 -0.61 11.32
CA VAL A 167 0.12 -1.12 12.30
C VAL A 167 0.78 -1.14 13.67
N MET A 168 0.13 -0.50 14.64
CA MET A 168 0.57 -0.42 16.03
C MET A 168 0.34 -1.75 16.77
N SER A 169 1.01 -1.98 17.90
CA SER A 169 0.88 -3.23 18.66
C SER A 169 -0.51 -3.45 19.28
N ASP A 170 -1.28 -2.37 19.43
CA ASP A 170 -2.68 -2.38 19.82
C ASP A 170 -3.65 -2.66 18.66
N GLY A 171 -3.16 -2.73 17.43
CA GLY A 171 -3.94 -2.98 16.22
C GLY A 171 -4.45 -1.71 15.54
N GLU A 172 -4.07 -0.51 16.00
CA GLU A 172 -4.38 0.73 15.29
C GLU A 172 -3.68 0.76 13.91
N LEU A 173 -4.42 1.16 12.88
CA LEU A 173 -3.87 1.44 11.55
C LEU A 173 -3.42 2.89 11.52
N VAL A 174 -2.13 3.13 11.29
CA VAL A 174 -1.62 4.51 11.27
C VAL A 174 -2.08 5.24 10.00
N HIS A 175 -2.78 6.35 10.20
CA HIS A 175 -3.35 7.14 9.10
C HIS A 175 -2.51 8.37 8.71
N ASP A 176 -1.63 8.84 9.59
CA ASP A 176 -0.77 10.00 9.38
C ASP A 176 0.72 9.60 9.36
N PHE A 177 1.63 10.57 9.27
CA PHE A 177 3.05 10.32 9.36
C PHE A 177 3.43 9.60 10.64
N LEU A 178 4.25 8.58 10.49
CA LEU A 178 4.97 7.95 11.60
C LEU A 178 6.45 8.10 11.35
N PHE A 179 7.15 8.65 12.34
CA PHE A 179 8.59 8.83 12.29
C PHE A 179 9.27 8.00 13.37
N SER A 180 10.45 7.51 13.05
CA SER A 180 11.36 6.90 14.02
C SER A 180 12.76 7.48 13.81
N GLU A 181 13.50 7.68 14.89
CA GLU A 181 14.66 8.56 14.84
C GLU A 181 15.83 8.03 15.67
N THR A 182 17.05 8.30 15.21
CA THR A 182 18.27 8.25 16.02
C THR A 182 18.87 9.66 16.10
N GLU A 183 20.03 9.83 16.72
CA GLU A 183 20.78 11.09 16.66
C GLU A 183 21.07 11.51 15.20
N ARG A 184 21.36 10.55 14.32
CA ARG A 184 21.87 10.81 12.96
C ARG A 184 20.95 10.30 11.84
N SER A 185 19.77 9.79 12.17
CA SER A 185 18.80 9.33 11.17
C SER A 185 17.36 9.71 11.46
N LEU A 186 16.60 9.95 10.39
CA LEU A 186 15.16 10.15 10.37
C LEU A 186 14.53 9.07 9.47
N HIS A 187 13.68 8.22 10.03
CA HIS A 187 12.99 7.15 9.31
C HIS A 187 11.53 7.53 9.10
N VAL A 188 11.10 7.55 7.84
CA VAL A 188 9.70 7.73 7.45
C VAL A 188 9.05 6.36 7.46
N CYS A 189 8.34 6.07 8.54
CA CYS A 189 7.79 4.75 8.84
C CYS A 189 6.35 4.58 8.36
N ASN A 190 5.62 5.67 8.23
CA ASN A 190 4.33 5.73 7.54
C ASN A 190 4.23 7.10 6.87
N ALA A 191 3.66 7.15 5.67
CA ALA A 191 3.36 8.39 4.98
C ALA A 191 1.88 8.36 4.53
N PRO A 192 1.11 9.43 4.76
CA PRO A 192 -0.31 9.44 4.48
C PRO A 192 -0.60 9.38 2.97
N SER A 193 -1.72 8.76 2.61
CA SER A 193 -2.32 8.96 1.30
C SER A 193 -2.90 10.38 1.20
N PRO A 194 -2.82 11.09 0.06
CA PRO A 194 -2.30 10.68 -1.25
C PRO A 194 -0.81 11.00 -1.44
N ALA A 195 0.08 10.13 -0.96
CA ALA A 195 1.53 10.33 -0.96
C ALA A 195 2.12 10.60 -2.35
N ALA A 196 1.61 9.95 -3.40
CA ALA A 196 2.11 10.15 -4.76
C ALA A 196 1.79 11.56 -5.29
N THR A 197 0.55 12.01 -5.14
CA THR A 197 0.13 13.36 -5.56
C THR A 197 0.85 14.44 -4.74
N SER A 198 1.03 14.19 -3.43
CA SER A 198 1.66 15.13 -2.51
C SER A 198 3.17 14.92 -2.35
N ALA A 199 3.84 14.20 -3.26
CA ALA A 199 5.23 13.81 -3.07
C ALA A 199 6.19 15.01 -2.90
N LEU A 200 5.97 16.10 -3.66
CA LEU A 200 6.80 17.31 -3.57
C LEU A 200 6.60 18.06 -2.24
N PRO A 201 5.37 18.39 -1.80
CA PRO A 201 5.14 18.93 -0.46
C PRO A 201 5.64 18.03 0.67
N ILE A 202 5.48 16.71 0.56
CA ILE A 202 6.00 15.76 1.54
C ILE A 202 7.52 15.84 1.57
N GLY A 203 8.18 15.89 0.42
CA GLY A 203 9.63 16.07 0.32
C GLY A 203 10.11 17.34 1.03
N ALA A 204 9.45 18.48 0.76
CA ALA A 204 9.76 19.74 1.43
C ALA A 204 9.59 19.64 2.96
N TYR A 205 8.47 19.08 3.42
CA TYR A 205 8.21 18.85 4.84
C TYR A 205 9.29 17.97 5.51
N LEU A 206 9.74 16.92 4.83
CA LEU A 206 10.80 16.05 5.33
C LEU A 206 12.16 16.77 5.38
N CYS A 207 12.46 17.63 4.41
CA CYS A 207 13.65 18.48 4.43
C CYS A 207 13.63 19.44 5.62
N ASP A 208 12.52 20.14 5.86
CA ASP A 208 12.37 21.06 6.99
C ASP A 208 12.51 20.33 8.33
N LYS A 209 11.85 19.17 8.46
CA LYS A 209 11.95 18.33 9.66
C LYS A 209 13.39 17.85 9.89
N ALA A 210 14.10 17.46 8.82
CA ALA A 210 15.49 17.04 8.90
C ALA A 210 16.43 18.21 9.27
N ALA A 211 16.21 19.41 8.74
CA ALA A 211 17.00 20.59 9.07
C ALA A 211 16.90 20.93 10.57
N VAL A 212 15.68 20.94 11.12
CA VAL A 212 15.44 21.13 12.56
C VAL A 212 16.12 20.03 13.38
N LYS A 213 15.93 18.76 12.99
CA LYS A 213 16.46 17.60 13.72
C LYS A 213 17.99 17.60 13.77
N PHE A 214 18.62 17.83 12.63
CA PHE A 214 20.07 17.72 12.47
C PHE A 214 20.79 19.04 12.74
N ARG A 215 20.05 20.12 13.03
CA ARG A 215 20.56 21.47 13.29
C ARG A 215 21.40 22.00 12.11
N LEU A 216 20.84 21.87 10.90
CA LEU A 216 21.42 22.34 9.64
C LEU A 216 21.12 23.82 9.39
#